data_AF-A0A1F7X184-F1
#
_entry.id   AF-A0A1F7X184-F1
#
_cell.length_a   1.000
_cell.length_b   1.000
_cell.length_c   1.000
_cell.angle_alpha   90.00
_cell.angle_beta   90.00
_cell.angle_gamma   90.00
#
_symmetry.space_group_name_H-M   'P 1'
#
loop_
_entity.id
_entity.type
_entity.pdbx_description
1 polymer ?
#
loop_
_entity_poly.entity_id
_entity_poly.type
_entity_poly.pdbx_seq_one_letter_code
_entity_poly.pdbx_strand_id
1 'polypeptide(L)'
;MKILKKSQTLLNIMENATFDFEKNNVEVITLDTLKGTRNETDYGYQPVNGILHYDFIDAILNKISQNGLDGKLETIYAGRGGSRTVPGVSFIGDVSSEGSKRVLKNYILRRVIGKILISNLATEEYVGAVAFSYHQLGLEIAIGANIRVCSNMSIYGKQFFFSTYGDDKLPNVNRLYEVLDDYLAKYEETMAMQKKFIDGLKSIALPREHVAELVGDLTFLRISHDNNEMKDQPKYPLNQSQIGALAEKYLVEEYKKKSTQPIQLYDLYNYATNMYKPGETDFPNVLVCNSRLGQYLIDKFNLN
;
A
#
# COMPACT_ATOMS: atom_id res chain seq x y z
N MET A 1 26.89 23.67 22.68
CA MET A 1 25.90 23.26 23.71
C MET A 1 24.47 23.02 23.19
N LYS A 2 23.96 23.76 22.19
CA LYS A 2 22.64 23.50 21.55
C LYS A 2 22.57 22.23 20.67
N ILE A 3 23.68 21.84 20.03
CA ILE A 3 23.74 20.66 19.15
C ILE A 3 23.67 19.35 19.96
N LEU A 4 24.36 19.28 21.10
CA LEU A 4 24.29 18.12 22.01
C LEU A 4 22.89 17.92 22.61
N LYS A 5 22.17 18.99 22.97
CA LYS A 5 20.81 18.86 23.51
C LYS A 5 19.83 18.28 22.48
N LYS A 6 19.90 18.69 21.20
CA LYS A 6 19.02 18.15 20.14
C LYS A 6 19.32 16.67 19.86
N SER A 7 20.59 16.26 19.92
CA SER A 7 21.00 14.85 19.83
C SER A 7 20.52 14.02 21.02
N GLN A 8 20.56 14.56 22.24
CA GLN A 8 20.07 13.88 23.45
C GLN A 8 18.54 13.76 23.46
N THR A 9 17.82 14.77 22.95
CA THR A 9 16.35 14.73 22.83
C THR A 9 15.90 13.75 21.75
N LEU A 10 16.62 13.64 20.64
CA LEU A 10 16.39 12.59 19.63
C LEU A 10 16.68 11.19 20.19
N LEU A 11 17.78 11.01 20.94
CA LEU A 11 18.08 9.76 21.64
C LEU A 11 16.96 9.38 22.62
N ASN A 12 16.47 10.33 23.42
CA ASN A 12 15.40 10.10 24.40
C ASN A 12 14.01 9.85 23.77
N ILE A 13 13.76 10.35 22.55
CA ILE A 13 12.53 10.03 21.79
C ILE A 13 12.64 8.62 21.20
N MET A 14 13.82 8.22 20.73
CA MET A 14 14.08 6.85 20.27
C MET A 14 14.05 5.83 21.42
N GLU A 15 14.46 6.21 22.64
CA GLU A 15 14.39 5.38 23.85
C GLU A 15 12.96 5.17 24.40
N ASN A 16 11.98 5.97 23.96
CA ASN A 16 10.58 5.87 24.39
C ASN A 16 9.62 5.35 23.30
N ALA A 17 10.13 5.00 22.12
CA ALA A 17 9.32 4.35 21.11
C ALA A 17 9.03 2.89 21.54
N THR A 18 7.84 2.65 22.07
CA THR A 18 7.39 1.33 22.50
C THR A 18 6.37 0.79 21.50
N PHE A 19 6.57 -0.44 21.01
CA PHE A 19 5.55 -1.15 20.25
C PHE A 19 4.63 -1.93 21.19
N ASP A 20 3.32 -1.89 20.95
CA ASP A 20 2.34 -2.74 21.64
C ASP A 20 1.65 -3.67 20.63
N PHE A 21 2.46 -4.49 19.96
CA PHE A 21 1.95 -5.52 19.06
C PHE A 21 1.09 -6.58 19.79
N GLU A 22 1.09 -6.66 21.13
CA GLU A 22 0.15 -7.54 21.84
C GLU A 22 -1.29 -7.05 21.69
N LYS A 23 -1.51 -5.73 21.74
CA LYS A 23 -2.83 -5.11 21.56
C LYS A 23 -3.12 -4.68 20.12
N ASN A 24 -2.09 -4.26 19.39
CA ASN A 24 -2.21 -3.67 18.08
C ASN A 24 -1.77 -4.64 16.98
N ASN A 25 -2.64 -4.91 16.02
CA ASN A 25 -2.25 -5.69 14.83
C ASN A 25 -1.32 -4.90 13.88
N VAL A 26 -1.41 -3.57 13.94
CA VAL A 26 -0.62 -2.62 13.15
C VAL A 26 -0.17 -1.48 14.04
N GLU A 27 1.09 -1.09 13.92
CA GLU A 27 1.69 0.07 14.59
C GLU A 27 2.08 1.13 13.57
N VAL A 28 1.88 2.39 13.92
CA VAL A 28 2.35 3.55 13.14
C VAL A 28 3.73 3.94 13.62
N ILE A 29 4.71 3.98 12.71
CA ILE A 29 6.12 4.18 13.04
C ILE A 29 6.75 5.26 12.17
N THR A 30 7.89 5.78 12.62
CA THR A 30 8.75 6.65 11.81
C THR A 30 9.88 5.84 11.17
N LEU A 31 10.55 6.42 10.19
CA LEU A 31 11.73 5.79 9.58
C LEU A 31 12.87 5.61 10.59
N ASP A 32 13.03 6.55 11.53
CA ASP A 32 14.04 6.44 12.60
C ASP A 32 13.72 5.29 13.57
N THR A 33 12.45 5.13 13.94
CA THR A 33 11.98 4.00 14.74
C THR A 33 12.23 2.68 14.00
N LEU A 34 11.97 2.64 12.70
CA LEU A 34 12.22 1.47 11.86
C LEU A 34 13.72 1.12 11.80
N LYS A 35 14.60 2.11 11.60
CA LYS A 35 16.08 1.96 11.66
C LYS A 35 16.59 1.48 13.01
N GLY A 36 15.86 1.77 14.10
CA GLY A 36 16.18 1.30 15.45
C GLY A 36 15.86 -0.18 15.70
N THR A 37 15.11 -0.84 14.79
CA THR A 37 14.74 -2.25 14.92
C THR A 37 15.84 -3.21 14.53
N ARG A 38 15.67 -4.50 14.82
CA ARG A 38 16.63 -5.54 14.46
C ARG A 38 16.52 -5.89 12.97
N ASN A 39 17.68 -5.94 12.32
CA ASN A 39 17.79 -6.39 10.94
C ASN A 39 17.47 -7.87 10.81
N GLU A 40 16.75 -8.21 9.76
CA GLU A 40 16.57 -9.59 9.34
C GLU A 40 17.57 -9.96 8.26
N THR A 41 18.37 -10.98 8.54
CA THR A 41 19.39 -11.50 7.64
C THR A 41 19.28 -13.01 7.51
N ASP A 42 19.73 -13.54 6.38
CA ASP A 42 19.94 -14.95 6.17
C ASP A 42 21.16 -15.48 6.97
N TYR A 43 21.48 -16.77 6.80
CA TYR A 43 22.62 -17.42 7.45
C TYR A 43 23.98 -16.84 7.03
N GLY A 44 24.06 -16.14 5.89
CA GLY A 44 25.23 -15.44 5.39
C GLY A 44 25.30 -13.98 5.83
N TYR A 45 24.45 -13.56 6.77
CA TYR A 45 24.32 -12.18 7.24
C TYR A 45 23.92 -11.19 6.14
N GLN A 46 23.31 -11.66 5.06
CA GLN A 46 22.76 -10.81 3.99
C GLN A 46 21.28 -10.54 4.25
N PRO A 47 20.75 -9.34 3.89
CA PRO A 47 19.32 -9.08 4.02
C PRO A 47 18.48 -10.08 3.22
N VAL A 48 17.40 -10.61 3.80
CA VAL A 48 16.59 -11.68 3.20
C VAL A 48 15.98 -11.28 1.84
N ASN A 49 15.57 -10.02 1.69
CA ASN A 49 15.05 -9.48 0.43
C ASN A 49 16.13 -8.85 -0.46
N GLY A 50 17.42 -9.11 -0.17
CA GLY A 50 18.55 -8.44 -0.83
C GLY A 50 18.76 -6.99 -0.41
N ILE A 51 17.86 -6.43 0.40
CA ILE A 51 17.92 -5.09 0.99
C ILE A 51 17.19 -5.07 2.33
N LEU A 52 17.58 -4.17 3.24
CA LEU A 52 16.84 -3.93 4.48
C LEU A 52 15.64 -3.01 4.24
N HIS A 53 14.63 -3.09 5.09
CA HIS A 53 13.38 -2.33 4.93
C HIS A 53 13.60 -0.82 4.91
N TYR A 54 14.46 -0.27 5.77
CA TYR A 54 14.75 1.15 5.80
C TYR A 54 15.61 1.60 4.62
N ASP A 55 16.56 0.76 4.17
CA ASP A 55 17.38 1.03 2.99
C ASP A 55 16.51 1.08 1.73
N PHE A 56 15.48 0.23 1.66
CA PHE A 56 14.50 0.24 0.60
C PHE A 56 13.75 1.57 0.52
N ILE A 57 13.31 2.10 1.67
CA ILE A 57 12.61 3.40 1.76
C ILE A 57 13.55 4.56 1.43
N ASP A 58 14.76 4.56 1.99
CA ASP A 58 15.78 5.59 1.73
C ASP A 58 16.14 5.64 0.23
N ALA A 59 16.25 4.48 -0.43
CA ALA A 59 16.52 4.41 -1.86
C ALA A 59 15.38 5.02 -2.72
N ILE A 60 14.12 4.79 -2.35
CA ILE A 60 12.97 5.41 -3.04
C ILE A 60 13.01 6.93 -2.86
N LEU A 61 13.24 7.43 -1.63
CA LEU A 61 13.38 8.86 -1.36
C LEU A 61 14.52 9.49 -2.17
N ASN A 62 15.68 8.82 -2.21
CA ASN A 62 16.83 9.26 -2.98
C ASN A 62 16.52 9.32 -4.48
N LYS A 63 15.81 8.34 -5.03
CA LYS A 63 15.40 8.33 -6.44
C LYS A 63 14.47 9.49 -6.77
N ILE A 64 13.49 9.77 -5.90
CA ILE A 64 12.60 10.94 -6.06
C ILE A 64 13.42 12.24 -6.07
N SER A 65 14.35 12.40 -5.12
CA SER A 65 15.20 13.59 -5.05
C SER A 65 16.16 13.73 -6.25
N GLN A 66 16.73 12.63 -6.75
CA GLN A 66 17.62 12.62 -7.93
C GLN A 66 16.90 13.06 -9.20
N ASN A 67 15.59 12.82 -9.30
CA ASN A 67 14.74 13.31 -10.39
C ASN A 67 14.25 14.75 -10.17
N GLY A 68 14.75 15.47 -9.16
CA GLY A 68 14.37 16.85 -8.88
C GLY A 68 12.96 17.01 -8.30
N LEU A 69 12.38 15.95 -7.74
CA LEU A 69 11.04 15.94 -7.16
C LEU A 69 11.10 16.08 -5.63
N ASP A 70 10.09 16.73 -5.06
CA ASP A 70 9.92 16.96 -3.61
C ASP A 70 9.13 15.80 -2.98
N GLY A 71 9.87 14.78 -2.54
CA GLY A 71 9.34 13.61 -1.87
C GLY A 71 9.28 13.76 -0.36
N LYS A 72 8.09 13.59 0.23
CA LYS A 72 7.87 13.57 1.68
C LYS A 72 7.30 12.23 2.11
N LEU A 73 8.07 11.49 2.91
CA LEU A 73 7.59 10.28 3.56
C LEU A 73 6.42 10.61 4.49
N GLU A 74 5.31 9.89 4.34
CA GLU A 74 4.13 10.01 5.19
C GLU A 74 4.20 8.97 6.33
N THR A 75 3.08 8.33 6.65
CA THR A 75 2.98 7.32 7.69
C THR A 75 3.56 5.99 7.21
N ILE A 76 4.44 5.40 8.02
CA ILE A 76 4.85 4.00 7.89
C ILE A 76 4.01 3.16 8.85
N TYR A 77 3.53 2.02 8.35
CA TYR A 77 2.81 1.03 9.13
C TYR A 77 3.64 -0.25 9.21
N ALA A 78 3.71 -0.84 10.40
CA ALA A 78 4.28 -2.17 10.61
C ALA A 78 3.21 -3.12 11.13
N GLY A 79 3.14 -4.36 10.63
CA GLY A 79 2.02 -5.27 10.89
C GLY A 79 2.42 -6.68 11.32
N ARG A 80 1.64 -7.29 12.21
CA ARG A 80 1.87 -8.66 12.74
C ARG A 80 1.55 -9.79 11.77
N GLY A 81 0.82 -9.52 10.69
CA GLY A 81 0.24 -10.54 9.80
C GLY A 81 1.24 -11.58 9.30
N GLY A 82 0.74 -12.63 8.67
CA GLY A 82 1.56 -13.73 8.14
C GLY A 82 1.34 -15.04 8.88
N SER A 83 2.12 -16.05 8.54
CA SER A 83 1.96 -17.38 9.13
C SER A 83 2.56 -17.43 10.54
N ARG A 84 2.16 -18.43 11.33
CA ARG A 84 2.77 -18.72 12.63
C ARG A 84 4.26 -19.05 12.52
N THR A 85 4.69 -19.61 11.39
CA THR A 85 6.10 -19.99 11.14
C THR A 85 6.96 -18.81 10.69
N VAL A 86 6.37 -17.83 10.00
CA VAL A 86 7.07 -16.63 9.51
C VAL A 86 6.21 -15.40 9.80
N PRO A 87 6.10 -14.97 11.07
CA PRO A 87 5.23 -13.87 11.46
C PRO A 87 5.80 -12.52 10.98
N GLY A 88 4.91 -11.58 10.71
CA GLY A 88 5.23 -10.21 10.28
C GLY A 88 6.02 -9.42 11.33
N VAL A 89 5.89 -9.81 12.60
CA VAL A 89 6.69 -9.27 13.71
C VAL A 89 7.24 -10.42 14.54
N SER A 90 8.52 -10.35 14.89
CA SER A 90 9.11 -11.21 15.92
C SER A 90 9.77 -10.39 17.00
N PHE A 91 9.70 -10.88 18.24
CA PHE A 91 10.38 -10.31 19.38
C PHE A 91 11.47 -11.27 19.86
N ILE A 92 12.70 -10.77 20.00
CA ILE A 92 13.88 -11.49 20.48
C ILE A 92 14.39 -10.75 21.71
N GLY A 93 13.83 -11.10 22.86
CA GLY A 93 14.18 -10.55 24.16
C GLY A 93 13.45 -11.30 25.27
N ASP A 94 13.81 -11.01 26.52
CA ASP A 94 13.09 -11.57 27.66
C ASP A 94 11.74 -10.86 27.84
N VAL A 95 10.66 -11.50 27.39
CA VAL A 95 9.28 -10.99 27.40
C VAL A 95 8.79 -10.65 28.80
N SER A 96 9.37 -11.25 29.85
CA SER A 96 8.98 -11.03 31.25
C SER A 96 9.51 -9.72 31.83
N SER A 97 10.49 -9.09 31.17
CA SER A 97 11.05 -7.80 31.58
C SER A 97 10.38 -6.65 30.81
N GLU A 98 9.59 -5.83 31.49
CA GLU A 98 8.84 -4.73 30.88
C GLU A 98 9.78 -3.70 30.19
N GLY A 99 11.04 -3.65 30.60
CA GLY A 99 12.10 -2.87 29.96
C GLY A 99 12.55 -3.41 28.60
N SER A 100 12.48 -4.72 28.33
CA SER A 100 12.92 -5.30 27.05
C SER A 100 11.96 -5.01 25.91
N LYS A 101 10.65 -4.88 26.19
CA LYS A 101 9.62 -4.46 25.21
C LYS A 101 9.80 -3.02 24.74
N ARG A 102 10.57 -2.22 25.48
CA ARG A 102 10.92 -0.84 25.11
C ARG A 102 12.16 -0.74 24.23
N VAL A 103 12.88 -1.86 24.03
CA VAL A 103 14.09 -1.88 23.22
C VAL A 103 13.71 -2.25 21.79
N LEU A 104 13.71 -1.26 20.89
CA LEU A 104 13.41 -1.45 19.46
C LEU A 104 14.23 -2.58 18.82
N LYS A 105 15.51 -2.75 19.22
CA LYS A 105 16.42 -3.81 18.76
C LYS A 105 15.98 -5.23 19.11
N ASN A 106 14.95 -5.42 19.92
CA ASN A 106 14.37 -6.73 20.15
C ASN A 106 13.32 -7.08 19.10
N TYR A 107 12.84 -6.12 18.31
CA TYR A 107 11.82 -6.37 17.30
C TYR A 107 12.43 -6.57 15.92
N ILE A 108 12.00 -7.61 15.22
CA ILE A 108 12.19 -7.78 13.79
C ILE A 108 10.85 -7.46 13.13
N LEU A 109 10.85 -6.47 12.24
CA LEU A 109 9.67 -6.06 11.46
C LEU A 109 9.83 -6.56 10.03
N ARG A 110 8.95 -7.47 9.62
CA ARG A 110 8.95 -8.10 8.30
C ARG A 110 7.80 -7.69 7.42
N ARG A 111 6.91 -6.82 7.88
CA ARG A 111 5.78 -6.31 7.10
C ARG A 111 5.68 -4.83 7.36
N VAL A 112 6.16 -4.07 6.40
CA VAL A 112 6.23 -2.61 6.46
C VAL A 112 5.59 -2.07 5.19
N ILE A 113 4.64 -1.16 5.33
CA ILE A 113 3.97 -0.51 4.19
C ILE A 113 3.88 0.98 4.47
N GLY A 114 3.98 1.79 3.44
CA GLY A 114 3.87 3.22 3.56
C GLY A 114 3.75 3.89 2.21
N LYS A 115 3.80 5.22 2.22
CA LYS A 115 3.79 6.03 1.01
C LYS A 115 4.64 7.28 1.18
N ILE A 116 5.21 7.71 0.07
CA ILE A 116 5.92 8.97 -0.06
C ILE A 116 5.08 9.85 -0.98
N LEU A 117 4.70 11.02 -0.50
CA LEU A 117 3.97 12.02 -1.27
C LEU A 117 4.95 12.85 -2.09
N ILE A 118 4.61 13.13 -3.34
CA ILE A 118 5.37 13.99 -4.24
C ILE A 118 4.59 15.28 -4.42
N SER A 119 5.09 16.38 -3.85
CA SER A 119 4.39 17.67 -3.83
C SER A 119 4.30 18.33 -5.21
N ASN A 120 5.18 17.94 -6.15
CA ASN A 120 5.15 18.44 -7.52
C ASN A 120 3.80 18.14 -8.16
N LEU A 121 3.21 19.15 -8.81
CA LEU A 121 1.88 19.08 -9.45
C LEU A 121 0.72 18.76 -8.50
N ALA A 122 0.92 18.88 -7.18
CA ALA A 122 -0.16 18.65 -6.23
C ALA A 122 -1.29 19.67 -6.43
N THR A 123 -2.52 19.19 -6.34
CA THR A 123 -3.74 20.00 -6.35
C THR A 123 -4.43 19.92 -4.99
N GLU A 124 -5.55 20.63 -4.84
CA GLU A 124 -6.43 20.50 -3.67
C GLU A 124 -7.06 19.09 -3.57
N GLU A 125 -7.22 18.40 -4.69
CA GLU A 125 -7.87 17.10 -4.73
C GLU A 125 -6.88 15.93 -4.62
N TYR A 126 -5.74 16.01 -5.32
CA TYR A 126 -4.77 14.92 -5.40
C TYR A 126 -3.33 15.39 -5.26
N VAL A 127 -2.47 14.50 -4.78
CA VAL A 127 -1.02 14.62 -4.73
C VAL A 127 -0.41 13.35 -5.29
N GLY A 128 0.67 13.43 -6.07
CA GLY A 128 1.34 12.22 -6.54
C GLY A 128 1.93 11.44 -5.37
N ALA A 129 2.02 10.13 -5.49
CA ALA A 129 2.58 9.30 -4.44
C ALA A 129 3.29 8.06 -5.00
N VAL A 130 4.31 7.62 -4.27
CA VAL A 130 4.92 6.29 -4.40
C VAL A 130 4.58 5.53 -3.12
N ALA A 131 3.68 4.55 -3.24
CA ALA A 131 3.42 3.59 -2.18
C ALA A 131 4.45 2.46 -2.25
N PHE A 132 4.84 1.93 -1.10
CA PHE A 132 5.82 0.85 -1.01
C PHE A 132 5.35 -0.19 0.00
N SER A 133 5.68 -1.46 -0.26
CA SER A 133 5.47 -2.58 0.64
C SER A 133 6.73 -3.41 0.73
N TYR A 134 7.20 -3.69 1.94
CA TYR A 134 8.30 -4.59 2.24
C TYR A 134 7.73 -5.74 3.05
N HIS A 135 7.79 -6.95 2.51
CA HIS A 135 7.35 -8.13 3.25
C HIS A 135 8.10 -9.42 2.90
N GLN A 136 7.77 -10.52 3.58
CA GLN A 136 8.49 -11.79 3.44
C GLN A 136 8.39 -12.45 2.06
N LEU A 137 7.45 -12.02 1.21
CA LEU A 137 7.36 -12.54 -0.16
C LEU A 137 8.25 -11.74 -1.12
N GLY A 138 8.54 -10.47 -0.79
CA GLY A 138 9.33 -9.58 -1.63
C GLY A 138 9.01 -8.11 -1.36
N LEU A 139 9.32 -7.29 -2.36
CA LEU A 139 9.18 -5.85 -2.36
C LEU A 139 8.15 -5.43 -3.39
N GLU A 140 7.38 -4.38 -3.08
CA GLU A 140 6.44 -3.77 -4.01
C GLU A 140 6.61 -2.25 -4.01
N ILE A 141 6.42 -1.67 -5.18
CA ILE A 141 6.14 -0.24 -5.34
C ILE A 141 4.89 -0.07 -6.18
N ALA A 142 4.11 0.95 -5.85
CA ALA A 142 3.02 1.38 -6.67
C ALA A 142 3.03 2.89 -6.79
N ILE A 143 2.68 3.40 -7.97
CA ILE A 143 2.74 4.81 -8.27
C ILE A 143 1.36 5.28 -8.68
N GLY A 144 0.96 6.46 -8.22
CA GLY A 144 -0.46 6.78 -8.20
C GLY A 144 -0.77 8.15 -7.64
N ALA A 145 -2.01 8.58 -7.87
CA ALA A 145 -2.56 9.75 -7.24
C ALA A 145 -3.03 9.33 -5.84
N ASN A 146 -2.60 10.09 -4.83
CA ASN A 146 -3.18 10.02 -3.51
C ASN A 146 -4.29 11.07 -3.39
N ILE A 147 -5.51 10.60 -3.11
CA ILE A 147 -6.67 11.47 -2.95
C ILE A 147 -6.62 12.08 -1.55
N ARG A 148 -6.49 13.40 -1.46
CA ARG A 148 -6.25 14.10 -0.19
C ARG A 148 -7.40 13.95 0.81
N VAL A 149 -8.65 13.84 0.33
CA VAL A 149 -9.85 13.77 1.18
C VAL A 149 -9.92 12.48 1.99
N CYS A 150 -9.51 11.35 1.40
CA CYS A 150 -9.60 10.03 2.02
C CYS A 150 -8.24 9.43 2.39
N SER A 151 -7.14 10.11 2.06
CA SER A 151 -5.76 9.61 2.14
C SER A 151 -5.50 8.31 1.38
N ASN A 152 -6.46 7.84 0.56
CA ASN A 152 -6.35 6.58 -0.17
C ASN A 152 -5.35 6.72 -1.30
N MET A 153 -4.49 5.71 -1.43
CA MET A 153 -3.67 5.55 -2.62
C MET A 153 -4.56 5.01 -3.74
N SER A 154 -4.48 5.62 -4.92
CA SER A 154 -5.17 5.12 -6.10
C SER A 154 -4.17 4.65 -7.14
N ILE A 155 -4.25 3.36 -7.50
CA ILE A 155 -3.35 2.71 -8.44
C ILE A 155 -4.17 2.32 -9.67
N TYR A 156 -4.06 3.13 -10.73
CA TYR A 156 -4.88 3.01 -11.92
C TYR A 156 -4.20 2.15 -12.98
N GLY A 157 -4.32 0.83 -12.83
CA GLY A 157 -3.82 -0.15 -13.79
C GLY A 157 -2.53 -0.84 -13.35
N LYS A 158 -2.20 -1.92 -14.07
CA LYS A 158 -1.02 -2.74 -13.78
C LYS A 158 0.29 -2.02 -14.12
N GLN A 159 0.27 -1.05 -15.04
CA GLN A 159 1.46 -0.33 -15.46
C GLN A 159 2.07 0.58 -14.38
N PHE A 160 1.38 0.76 -13.25
CA PHE A 160 1.89 1.54 -12.12
C PHE A 160 2.12 0.70 -10.86
N PHE A 161 2.15 -0.63 -10.98
CA PHE A 161 2.43 -1.53 -9.87
C PHE A 161 3.57 -2.47 -10.26
N PHE A 162 4.56 -2.58 -9.41
CA PHE A 162 5.74 -3.41 -9.64
C PHE A 162 6.10 -4.18 -8.38
N SER A 163 6.49 -5.44 -8.56
CA SER A 163 6.81 -6.35 -7.47
C SER A 163 8.01 -7.23 -7.80
N THR A 164 8.77 -7.63 -6.78
CA THR A 164 9.84 -8.64 -6.93
C THR A 164 9.35 -10.08 -6.71
N TYR A 165 8.03 -10.29 -6.60
CA TYR A 165 7.42 -11.59 -6.40
C TYR A 165 6.07 -11.70 -7.12
N GLY A 166 5.52 -12.92 -7.18
CA GLY A 166 4.27 -13.19 -7.89
C GLY A 166 4.47 -13.31 -9.40
N ASP A 167 3.37 -13.13 -10.14
CA ASP A 167 3.36 -13.17 -11.60
C ASP A 167 3.92 -11.85 -12.13
N ASP A 168 4.63 -11.88 -13.26
CA ASP A 168 5.28 -10.71 -13.86
C ASP A 168 6.31 -10.01 -12.95
N LYS A 169 6.87 -10.74 -11.99
CA LYS A 169 7.85 -10.21 -11.04
C LYS A 169 9.09 -9.66 -11.73
N LEU A 170 9.59 -8.55 -11.19
CA LEU A 170 10.91 -8.05 -11.49
C LEU A 170 11.97 -8.96 -10.84
N PRO A 171 13.12 -9.18 -11.51
CA PRO A 171 14.11 -10.17 -11.08
C PRO A 171 14.80 -9.79 -9.76
N ASN A 172 14.88 -8.51 -9.43
CA ASN A 172 15.55 -8.00 -8.24
C ASN A 172 15.13 -6.55 -7.94
N VAL A 173 15.58 -6.04 -6.79
CA VAL A 173 15.32 -4.67 -6.35
C VAL A 173 15.90 -3.60 -7.27
N ASN A 174 17.04 -3.86 -7.94
CA ASN A 174 17.63 -2.88 -8.86
C ASN A 174 16.71 -2.61 -10.05
N ARG A 175 16.11 -3.67 -10.62
CA ARG A 175 15.14 -3.49 -11.72
C ARG A 175 13.90 -2.73 -11.26
N LEU A 176 13.47 -2.93 -10.02
CA LEU A 176 12.38 -2.16 -9.41
C LEU A 176 12.74 -0.66 -9.33
N TYR A 177 13.99 -0.33 -8.97
CA TYR A 177 14.46 1.06 -8.96
C TYR A 177 14.61 1.66 -10.35
N GLU A 178 15.05 0.91 -11.35
CA GLU A 178 15.13 1.38 -12.74
C GLU A 178 13.74 1.79 -13.25
N VAL A 179 12.72 0.95 -13.02
CA VAL A 179 11.35 1.25 -13.43
C VAL A 179 10.77 2.45 -12.66
N LEU A 180 11.10 2.59 -11.38
CA LEU A 180 10.75 3.79 -10.61
C LEU A 180 11.41 5.04 -11.22
N ASP A 181 12.70 4.98 -11.56
CA ASP A 181 13.43 6.08 -12.17
C ASP A 181 12.80 6.50 -13.50
N ASP A 182 12.45 5.53 -14.35
CA ASP A 182 11.78 5.77 -15.64
C ASP A 182 10.44 6.50 -15.45
N TYR A 183 9.68 6.15 -14.42
CA TYR A 183 8.45 6.85 -14.06
C TYR A 183 8.73 8.28 -13.59
N LEU A 184 9.67 8.44 -12.66
CA LEU A 184 9.97 9.74 -12.05
C LEU A 184 10.52 10.73 -13.08
N ALA A 185 11.31 10.25 -14.05
CA ALA A 185 11.77 11.05 -15.18
C ALA A 185 10.63 11.57 -16.08
N LYS A 186 9.48 10.89 -16.08
CA LYS A 186 8.26 11.23 -16.84
C LYS A 186 7.09 11.58 -15.92
N TYR A 187 7.39 12.14 -14.75
CA TYR A 187 6.41 12.36 -13.70
C TYR A 187 5.22 13.20 -14.17
N GLU A 188 5.45 14.29 -14.93
CA GLU A 188 4.37 15.14 -15.44
C GLU A 188 3.42 14.39 -16.39
N GLU A 189 3.97 13.67 -17.37
CA GLU A 189 3.20 12.86 -18.33
C GLU A 189 2.37 11.81 -17.59
N THR A 190 2.95 11.20 -16.58
CA THR A 190 2.28 10.11 -15.87
C THR A 190 1.17 10.61 -14.95
N MET A 191 1.38 11.75 -14.28
CA MET A 191 0.32 12.40 -13.51
C MET A 191 -0.81 12.90 -14.42
N ALA A 192 -0.50 13.38 -15.63
CA ALA A 192 -1.52 13.75 -16.60
C ALA A 192 -2.35 12.53 -17.06
N MET A 193 -1.72 11.37 -17.24
CA MET A 193 -2.42 10.11 -17.54
C MET A 193 -3.34 9.69 -16.38
N GLN A 194 -2.86 9.75 -15.14
CA GLN A 194 -3.66 9.41 -13.96
C GLN A 194 -4.86 10.33 -13.78
N LYS A 195 -4.69 11.63 -14.06
CA LYS A 195 -5.80 12.58 -14.06
C LYS A 195 -6.87 12.19 -15.08
N LYS A 196 -6.49 11.79 -16.30
CA LYS A 196 -7.45 11.33 -17.32
C LYS A 196 -8.25 10.12 -16.83
N PHE A 197 -7.62 9.16 -16.16
CA PHE A 197 -8.33 8.03 -15.56
C PHE A 197 -9.34 8.48 -14.49
N ILE A 198 -8.94 9.38 -13.59
CA ILE A 198 -9.84 9.94 -12.56
C ILE A 198 -11.03 10.67 -13.20
N ASP A 199 -10.78 11.52 -14.19
CA ASP A 199 -11.81 12.26 -14.90
C ASP A 199 -12.77 11.31 -15.64
N GLY A 200 -12.23 10.23 -16.23
CA GLY A 200 -13.01 9.14 -16.82
C GLY A 200 -13.93 8.46 -15.81
N LEU A 201 -13.41 8.08 -14.63
CA LEU A 201 -14.21 7.49 -13.55
C LEU A 201 -15.33 8.42 -13.06
N LYS A 202 -15.07 9.73 -12.99
CA LYS A 202 -16.07 10.73 -12.58
C LYS A 202 -17.14 10.98 -13.65
N SER A 203 -16.80 10.79 -14.92
CA SER A 203 -17.72 10.99 -16.03
C SER A 203 -18.80 9.91 -16.14
N ILE A 204 -18.57 8.74 -15.52
CA ILE A 204 -19.47 7.60 -15.60
C ILE A 204 -20.43 7.64 -14.42
N ALA A 205 -21.70 7.95 -14.72
CA ALA A 205 -22.80 7.72 -13.80
C ALA A 205 -23.05 6.22 -13.65
N LEU A 206 -23.21 5.78 -12.41
CA LEU A 206 -23.36 4.38 -12.03
C LEU A 206 -24.66 4.20 -11.23
N PRO A 207 -25.77 3.91 -11.92
CA PRO A 207 -27.04 3.56 -11.30
C PRO A 207 -26.93 2.31 -10.42
N ARG A 208 -27.91 2.10 -9.54
CA ARG A 208 -27.95 0.98 -8.60
C ARG A 208 -27.83 -0.37 -9.29
N GLU A 209 -28.52 -0.54 -10.41
CA GLU A 209 -28.50 -1.74 -11.24
C GLU A 209 -27.08 -2.07 -11.72
N HIS A 210 -26.33 -1.07 -12.20
CA HIS A 210 -24.95 -1.26 -12.63
C HIS A 210 -24.01 -1.54 -11.45
N VAL A 211 -24.28 -0.99 -10.26
CA VAL A 211 -23.54 -1.38 -9.05
C VAL A 211 -23.77 -2.85 -8.72
N ALA A 212 -25.03 -3.32 -8.78
CA ALA A 212 -25.37 -4.71 -8.53
C ALA A 212 -24.73 -5.66 -9.58
N GLU A 213 -24.72 -5.26 -10.86
CA GLU A 213 -24.03 -5.97 -11.92
C GLU A 213 -22.52 -6.09 -11.64
N LEU A 214 -21.86 -4.99 -11.28
CA LEU A 214 -20.43 -5.02 -10.93
C LEU A 214 -20.15 -5.95 -9.74
N VAL A 215 -20.98 -5.93 -8.70
CA VAL A 215 -20.85 -6.84 -7.55
C VAL A 215 -21.04 -8.30 -7.98
N GLY A 216 -22.00 -8.56 -8.87
CA GLY A 216 -22.22 -9.88 -9.48
C GLY A 216 -21.02 -10.35 -10.30
N ASP A 217 -20.50 -9.49 -11.17
CA ASP A 217 -19.33 -9.77 -12.01
C ASP A 217 -18.09 -10.08 -11.17
N LEU A 218 -17.81 -9.27 -10.15
CA LEU A 218 -16.71 -9.51 -9.20
C LEU A 218 -16.88 -10.85 -8.47
N THR A 219 -18.12 -11.21 -8.13
CA THR A 219 -18.45 -12.50 -7.52
C THR A 219 -18.17 -13.65 -8.49
N PHE A 220 -18.61 -13.54 -9.75
CA PHE A 220 -18.33 -14.55 -10.77
C PHE A 220 -16.83 -14.71 -11.02
N LEU A 221 -16.08 -13.63 -11.19
CA LEU A 221 -14.63 -13.68 -11.38
C LEU A 221 -13.93 -14.43 -10.23
N ARG A 222 -14.31 -14.14 -8.98
CA ARG A 222 -13.76 -14.81 -7.80
C ARG A 222 -14.14 -16.30 -7.76
N ILE A 223 -15.42 -16.63 -7.98
CA ILE A 223 -15.88 -18.04 -8.00
C ILE A 223 -15.17 -18.83 -9.10
N SER A 224 -15.07 -18.27 -10.30
CA SER A 224 -14.41 -18.92 -11.43
C SER A 224 -12.94 -19.18 -11.13
N HIS A 225 -12.23 -18.20 -10.55
CA HIS A 225 -10.82 -18.38 -10.18
C HIS A 225 -10.59 -19.43 -9.09
N ASP A 226 -11.47 -19.49 -8.08
CA ASP A 226 -11.33 -20.45 -6.98
C ASP A 226 -11.84 -21.86 -7.34
N ASN A 227 -12.43 -22.03 -8.52
CA ASN A 227 -12.97 -23.32 -8.98
C ASN A 227 -11.87 -24.18 -9.62
N ASN A 228 -11.67 -25.39 -9.09
CA ASN A 228 -10.65 -26.33 -9.55
C ASN A 228 -10.86 -26.86 -10.98
N GLU A 229 -12.08 -26.80 -11.51
CA GLU A 229 -12.41 -27.20 -12.89
C GLU A 229 -12.11 -26.09 -13.90
N MET A 230 -12.19 -24.83 -13.47
CA MET A 230 -11.94 -23.65 -14.29
C MET A 230 -10.47 -23.25 -14.18
N LYS A 231 -9.61 -23.95 -14.91
CA LYS A 231 -8.17 -23.61 -14.97
C LYS A 231 -7.97 -22.29 -15.73
N ASP A 232 -6.85 -21.63 -15.44
CA ASP A 232 -6.38 -20.42 -16.14
C ASP A 232 -7.28 -19.17 -16.04
N GLN A 233 -8.14 -19.11 -15.03
CA GLN A 233 -8.95 -17.93 -14.76
C GLN A 233 -8.09 -16.77 -14.24
N PRO A 234 -8.41 -15.52 -14.64
CA PRO A 234 -7.65 -14.36 -14.19
C PRO A 234 -7.77 -14.16 -12.67
N LYS A 235 -6.71 -13.66 -12.05
CA LYS A 235 -6.73 -13.28 -10.63
C LYS A 235 -7.79 -12.23 -10.37
N TYR A 236 -8.67 -12.48 -9.40
CA TYR A 236 -9.72 -11.55 -9.03
C TYR A 236 -9.17 -10.34 -8.24
N PRO A 237 -9.82 -9.16 -8.35
CA PRO A 237 -9.38 -7.94 -7.65
C PRO A 237 -9.85 -7.87 -6.18
N LEU A 238 -10.97 -8.54 -5.86
CA LEU A 238 -11.60 -8.53 -4.54
C LEU A 238 -11.99 -9.95 -4.12
N ASN A 239 -11.63 -10.34 -2.90
CA ASN A 239 -12.09 -11.60 -2.31
C ASN A 239 -13.56 -11.50 -1.85
N GLN A 240 -14.15 -12.62 -1.43
CA GLN A 240 -15.56 -12.66 -1.03
C GLN A 240 -15.93 -11.67 0.09
N SER A 241 -15.07 -11.52 1.09
CA SER A 241 -15.31 -10.59 2.19
C SER A 241 -15.25 -9.14 1.73
N GLN A 242 -14.32 -8.82 0.82
CA GLN A 242 -14.17 -7.47 0.26
C GLN A 242 -15.33 -7.11 -0.68
N ILE A 243 -15.81 -8.07 -1.49
CA ILE A 243 -17.01 -7.87 -2.34
C ILE A 243 -18.23 -7.57 -1.46
N GLY A 244 -18.42 -8.33 -0.38
CA GLY A 244 -19.49 -8.08 0.59
C GLY A 244 -19.39 -6.70 1.23
N ALA A 245 -18.20 -6.32 1.71
CA ALA A 245 -17.95 -5.02 2.30
C ALA A 245 -18.20 -3.86 1.31
N LEU A 246 -17.89 -4.03 0.02
CA LEU A 246 -18.17 -3.04 -1.01
C LEU A 246 -19.67 -2.83 -1.22
N ALA A 247 -20.41 -3.93 -1.35
CA ALA A 247 -21.85 -3.88 -1.50
C ALA A 247 -22.52 -3.25 -0.27
N GLU A 248 -22.10 -3.64 0.93
CA GLU A 248 -22.60 -3.06 2.19
C GLU A 248 -22.30 -1.56 2.27
N LYS A 249 -21.06 -1.15 1.97
CA LYS A 249 -20.66 0.26 1.98
C LYS A 249 -21.53 1.08 1.02
N TYR A 250 -21.75 0.59 -0.20
CA TYR A 250 -22.64 1.23 -1.16
C TYR A 250 -24.07 1.39 -0.60
N LEU A 251 -24.68 0.31 -0.10
CA LEU A 251 -26.06 0.32 0.41
C LEU A 251 -26.23 1.27 1.61
N VAL A 252 -25.24 1.31 2.50
CA VAL A 252 -25.23 2.23 3.65
C VAL A 252 -25.15 3.69 3.19
N GLU A 253 -24.29 4.01 2.21
CA GLU A 253 -24.18 5.38 1.70
C GLU A 253 -25.43 5.82 0.92
N GLU A 254 -26.02 4.91 0.12
CA GLU A 254 -27.29 5.14 -0.57
C GLU A 254 -28.43 5.45 0.44
N TYR A 255 -28.54 4.63 1.49
CA TYR A 255 -29.52 4.85 2.56
C TYR A 255 -29.32 6.19 3.28
N LYS A 256 -28.07 6.51 3.65
CA LYS A 256 -27.72 7.77 4.34
C LYS A 256 -28.02 9.00 3.49
N LYS A 257 -27.71 8.96 2.19
CA LYS A 257 -27.95 10.07 1.26
C LYS A 257 -29.45 10.30 1.00
N LYS A 258 -30.32 9.33 1.34
CA LYS A 258 -31.77 9.35 1.02
C LYS A 258 -32.02 9.70 -0.44
N SER A 259 -31.14 9.24 -1.32
CA SER A 259 -31.11 9.62 -2.73
C SER A 259 -30.96 8.37 -3.57
N THR A 260 -31.79 8.27 -4.60
CA THR A 260 -31.68 7.24 -5.65
C THR A 260 -30.84 7.75 -6.83
N GLN A 261 -30.20 8.92 -6.69
CA GLN A 261 -29.34 9.44 -7.75
C GLN A 261 -28.14 8.50 -7.96
N PRO A 262 -27.76 8.23 -9.22
CA PRO A 262 -26.57 7.46 -9.52
C PRO A 262 -25.34 8.02 -8.81
N ILE A 263 -24.51 7.14 -8.25
CA ILE A 263 -23.16 7.52 -7.83
C ILE A 263 -22.26 7.63 -9.06
N GLN A 264 -21.08 8.21 -8.94
CA GLN A 264 -20.07 8.10 -10.00
C GLN A 264 -19.29 6.79 -9.83
N LEU A 265 -18.74 6.24 -10.91
CA LEU A 265 -17.84 5.09 -10.82
C LEU A 265 -16.63 5.40 -9.91
N TYR A 266 -16.20 6.65 -9.89
CA TYR A 266 -15.21 7.19 -8.96
C TYR A 266 -15.59 6.97 -7.48
N ASP A 267 -16.87 7.11 -7.11
CA ASP A 267 -17.33 6.87 -5.74
C ASP A 267 -17.19 5.40 -5.36
N LEU A 268 -17.60 4.48 -6.25
CA LEU A 268 -17.49 3.04 -6.02
C LEU A 268 -16.03 2.61 -5.88
N TYR A 269 -15.14 3.13 -6.74
CA TYR A 269 -13.70 2.91 -6.62
C TYR A 269 -13.16 3.41 -5.28
N ASN A 270 -13.58 4.58 -4.81
CA ASN A 270 -13.23 5.08 -3.48
C ASN A 270 -13.76 4.20 -2.35
N TYR A 271 -14.97 3.64 -2.46
CA TYR A 271 -15.49 2.71 -1.47
C TYR A 271 -14.62 1.45 -1.37
N ALA A 272 -14.21 0.89 -2.49
CA ALA A 272 -13.35 -0.28 -2.51
C ALA A 272 -11.92 0.00 -2.03
N THR A 273 -11.30 1.09 -2.50
CA THR A 273 -9.93 1.44 -2.10
C THR A 273 -9.79 1.78 -0.62
N ASN A 274 -10.88 2.23 0.03
CA ASN A 274 -10.90 2.42 1.48
C ASN A 274 -10.63 1.13 2.26
N MET A 275 -10.90 -0.06 1.70
CA MET A 275 -10.65 -1.35 2.35
C MET A 275 -9.18 -1.77 2.27
N TYR A 276 -8.42 -1.19 1.34
CA TYR A 276 -6.99 -1.46 1.16
C TYR A 276 -6.16 -0.61 2.13
N LYS A 277 -6.45 -0.75 3.42
CA LYS A 277 -5.73 -0.06 4.51
C LYS A 277 -4.97 -1.04 5.39
N PRO A 278 -3.81 -0.64 5.91
CA PRO A 278 -3.09 -1.41 6.93
C PRO A 278 -4.01 -1.70 8.11
N GLY A 279 -4.19 -2.99 8.42
CA GLY A 279 -5.05 -3.46 9.53
C GLY A 279 -6.40 -4.02 9.09
N GLU A 280 -6.87 -3.66 7.89
CA GLU A 280 -8.07 -4.23 7.27
C GLU A 280 -7.71 -5.27 6.19
N THR A 281 -6.71 -4.95 5.36
CA THR A 281 -6.18 -5.83 4.33
C THR A 281 -4.76 -6.27 4.70
N ASP A 282 -4.45 -7.55 4.47
CA ASP A 282 -3.10 -8.06 4.70
C ASP A 282 -2.09 -7.36 3.80
N PHE A 283 -0.91 -7.00 4.33
CA PHE A 283 0.03 -6.10 3.67
C PHE A 283 0.43 -6.51 2.24
N PRO A 284 0.72 -7.79 1.94
CA PRO A 284 1.02 -8.22 0.58
C PRO A 284 -0.12 -8.01 -0.42
N ASN A 285 -1.35 -7.84 0.07
CA ASN A 285 -2.54 -7.67 -0.77
C ASN A 285 -2.93 -6.20 -0.97
N VAL A 286 -2.41 -5.27 -0.16
CA VAL A 286 -2.86 -3.87 -0.16
C VAL A 286 -2.64 -3.20 -1.52
N LEU A 287 -1.42 -3.27 -2.06
CA LEU A 287 -1.08 -2.60 -3.32
C LEU A 287 -1.56 -3.39 -4.54
N VAL A 288 -1.35 -4.71 -4.55
CA VAL A 288 -1.70 -5.56 -5.68
C VAL A 288 -3.22 -5.64 -5.91
N CYS A 289 -4.05 -5.73 -4.86
CA CYS A 289 -5.50 -5.75 -5.03
C CYS A 289 -6.02 -4.40 -5.55
N ASN A 290 -5.46 -3.29 -5.06
CA ASN A 290 -5.79 -1.95 -5.54
C ASN A 290 -5.47 -1.79 -7.03
N SER A 291 -4.27 -2.19 -7.45
CA SER A 291 -3.88 -2.19 -8.88
C SER A 291 -4.81 -3.06 -9.74
N ARG A 292 -5.14 -4.28 -9.28
CA ARG A 292 -6.06 -5.18 -10.01
C ARG A 292 -7.45 -4.60 -10.14
N LEU A 293 -7.98 -3.96 -9.09
CA LEU A 293 -9.28 -3.30 -9.15
C LEU A 293 -9.25 -2.13 -10.15
N GLY A 294 -8.20 -1.30 -10.10
CA GLY A 294 -7.99 -0.23 -11.07
C GLY A 294 -7.99 -0.76 -12.51
N GLN A 295 -7.22 -1.83 -12.78
CA GLN A 295 -7.19 -2.46 -14.09
C GLN A 295 -8.55 -3.02 -14.52
N TYR A 296 -9.25 -3.72 -13.61
CA TYR A 296 -10.58 -4.26 -13.90
C TYR A 296 -11.55 -3.16 -14.35
N LEU A 297 -11.56 -2.01 -13.68
CA LEU A 297 -12.42 -0.89 -14.06
C LEU A 297 -12.00 -0.25 -15.39
N ILE A 298 -10.69 -0.12 -15.63
CA ILE A 298 -10.18 0.38 -16.92
C ILE A 298 -10.67 -0.51 -18.06
N ASP A 299 -10.53 -1.83 -17.92
CA ASP A 299 -10.92 -2.80 -18.95
C ASP A 299 -12.45 -2.82 -19.12
N LYS A 300 -13.21 -2.88 -18.02
CA LYS A 300 -14.68 -2.97 -18.04
C LYS A 300 -15.34 -1.75 -18.68
N PHE A 301 -14.77 -0.56 -18.46
CA PHE A 301 -15.34 0.72 -18.92
C PHE A 301 -14.57 1.37 -20.06
N ASN A 302 -13.57 0.69 -20.63
CA ASN A 302 -12.73 1.18 -21.73
C ASN A 302 -12.10 2.55 -21.46
N LEU A 303 -11.46 2.71 -20.29
CA LEU A 303 -10.90 3.99 -19.83
C LEU A 303 -9.46 4.27 -20.32
N ASN A 304 -8.98 3.55 -21.35
CA ASN A 304 -7.61 3.63 -21.88
C ASN A 304 -7.25 4.99 -22.48
#